data_AF-A0A9P1ETB2-F1
#
_entry.id   AF-A0A9P1ETB2-F1
#
_cell.length_a   1.000
_cell.length_b   1.000
_cell.length_c   1.000
_cell.angle_alpha   90.00
_cell.angle_beta   90.00
_cell.angle_gamma   90.00
#
_symmetry.space_group_name_H-M   'P 1'
#
loop_
_entity.id
_entity.type
_entity.pdbx_description
1 polymer ?
#
loop_
_entity_poly.entity_id
_entity_poly.type
_entity_poly.pdbx_seq_one_letter_code
_entity_poly.pdbx_strand_id
1 'polypeptide(L)'
;MPVAKCPNLRKPSPLASSRTVTPGFTQCPSGSWLKVRGANTVCVTIRLFASPYCKNRAAAVALCETDSGLGLTGPYDTAENSAIQGYTNTTYTANKVAIWSAYTSVLVWIDGYYISTSGTFNMTDKTLTNGGVNGYDWEAFSRSYIGVALGNCVYLVPNVASGVVRARDCSQTSSGTSFCFRGAVCLKGRPGIAPCFFVAAFEPPATCLLVNPIGVATVQKVAGSSGMIVGFKRTLTLTTCPSTPADPPMFGETSVTETISSNTTIYSYTISSSTSTDNTTTWTVTFSGFMQCSSGSWIKVRGANTVCVTMLLFDAPFCKNQTSAESVCRTGNAIGMTGPYDGSENSAFQGYVVQVLSEASDDTKSVYGNYSQVVVWLDGVYVATSTVNITDDTLNGVNGYNWEAGSYWGYGPTVGQCIYLVTNTNEGRVRAYACNATTVTSGVFCLGGAACLTQPVYQF
;
A
#
# COMPACT_ATOMS: atom_id res chain seq x y z
N MET A 1 -4.45 -25.62 43.68
CA MET A 1 -4.56 -24.15 43.82
C MET A 1 -6.02 -23.78 43.97
N PRO A 2 -6.39 -22.87 44.89
CA PRO A 2 -7.72 -22.85 45.48
C PRO A 2 -8.78 -22.31 44.52
N VAL A 3 -9.91 -23.01 44.48
CA VAL A 3 -11.14 -22.63 43.78
C VAL A 3 -11.85 -21.58 44.63
N ALA A 4 -11.88 -20.33 44.17
CA ALA A 4 -12.69 -19.29 44.77
C ALA A 4 -14.14 -19.38 44.25
N LYS A 5 -15.08 -19.72 45.13
CA LYS A 5 -16.52 -19.53 44.92
C LYS A 5 -16.88 -18.08 45.21
N CYS A 6 -17.60 -17.42 44.30
CA CYS A 6 -18.33 -16.18 44.59
C CYS A 6 -19.85 -16.42 44.61
N PRO A 7 -20.61 -15.66 45.44
CA PRO A 7 -21.96 -16.01 45.83
C PRO A 7 -23.05 -15.37 44.94
N ASN A 8 -24.20 -16.05 44.93
CA ASN A 8 -25.53 -15.64 44.47
C ASN A 8 -25.70 -14.16 44.06
N LEU A 9 -25.97 -13.92 42.77
CA LEU A 9 -26.57 -12.69 42.27
C LEU A 9 -27.90 -12.99 41.57
N ARG A 10 -28.91 -12.18 41.91
CA ARG A 10 -30.32 -12.27 41.49
C ARG A 10 -30.48 -12.19 39.96
N LYS A 11 -31.43 -12.96 39.42
CA LYS A 11 -31.97 -12.85 38.06
C LYS A 11 -32.42 -11.41 37.73
N PRO A 12 -31.99 -10.83 36.59
CA PRO A 12 -32.75 -9.81 35.89
C PRO A 12 -33.72 -10.46 34.87
N SER A 13 -34.90 -9.86 34.74
CA SER A 13 -35.97 -10.21 33.80
C SER A 13 -35.55 -10.18 32.32
N PRO A 14 -36.20 -10.96 31.44
CA PRO A 14 -35.95 -10.93 30.01
C PRO A 14 -36.69 -9.74 29.39
N LEU A 15 -35.97 -8.66 29.10
CA LEU A 15 -36.41 -7.67 28.11
C LEU A 15 -35.52 -7.84 26.88
N ALA A 16 -36.09 -8.49 25.87
CA ALA A 16 -35.51 -8.60 24.54
C ALA A 16 -35.41 -7.20 23.91
N SER A 17 -34.22 -6.62 23.94
CA SER A 17 -33.87 -5.50 23.08
C SER A 17 -33.40 -6.07 21.75
N SER A 18 -34.27 -6.03 20.74
CA SER A 18 -33.87 -6.25 19.35
C SER A 18 -32.95 -5.08 18.97
N ARG A 19 -31.64 -5.31 18.98
CA ARG A 19 -30.66 -4.34 18.48
C ARG A 19 -30.48 -4.56 16.99
N THR A 20 -30.93 -3.61 16.19
CA THR A 20 -30.65 -3.53 14.77
C THR A 20 -29.13 -3.43 14.58
N VAL A 21 -28.53 -4.46 14.00
CA VAL A 21 -27.09 -4.47 13.69
C VAL A 21 -26.87 -3.70 12.40
N THR A 22 -26.24 -2.54 12.51
CA THR A 22 -25.83 -1.71 11.37
C THR A 22 -24.68 -2.41 10.61
N PRO A 23 -24.68 -2.46 9.27
CA PRO A 23 -23.65 -3.13 8.47
C PRO A 23 -22.23 -2.65 8.81
N GLY A 24 -21.26 -3.56 8.80
CA GLY A 24 -19.84 -3.27 9.08
C GLY A 24 -19.30 -2.22 8.11
N PHE A 25 -18.88 -1.07 8.64
CA PHE A 25 -18.38 0.04 7.86
C PHE A 25 -16.92 -0.18 7.50
N THR A 26 -16.61 -0.16 6.21
CA THR A 26 -15.23 0.06 5.76
C THR A 26 -14.77 1.43 6.29
N GLN A 27 -13.84 1.42 7.25
CA GLN A 27 -13.44 2.65 7.93
C GLN A 27 -12.14 3.18 7.34
N CYS A 28 -12.19 4.42 6.85
CA CYS A 28 -11.00 5.14 6.46
C CYS A 28 -10.25 5.69 7.68
N PRO A 29 -8.93 5.92 7.58
CA PRO A 29 -8.17 6.61 8.62
C PRO A 29 -8.84 7.94 9.00
N SER A 30 -8.64 8.39 10.24
CA SER A 30 -9.18 9.67 10.71
C SER A 30 -8.83 10.82 9.75
N GLY A 31 -9.81 11.69 9.47
CA GLY A 31 -9.67 12.78 8.49
C GLY A 31 -9.71 12.35 7.02
N SER A 32 -9.99 11.07 6.74
CA SER A 32 -10.24 10.55 5.39
C SER A 32 -11.68 10.06 5.27
N TRP A 33 -12.20 9.97 4.05
CA TRP A 33 -13.54 9.45 3.78
C TRP A 33 -13.51 8.38 2.69
N LEU A 34 -14.49 7.48 2.77
CA LEU A 34 -14.62 6.34 1.89
C LEU A 34 -15.24 6.75 0.54
N LYS A 35 -14.69 6.25 -0.56
CA LYS A 35 -15.26 6.37 -1.91
C LYS A 35 -15.21 5.04 -2.65
N VAL A 36 -16.22 4.80 -3.47
CA VAL A 36 -16.33 3.62 -4.33
C VAL A 36 -16.11 4.07 -5.77
N ARG A 37 -15.06 3.54 -6.41
CA ARG A 37 -14.60 3.85 -7.77
C ARG A 37 -14.66 2.58 -8.62
N GLY A 38 -15.83 2.31 -9.19
CA GLY A 38 -16.08 1.04 -9.87
C GLY A 38 -15.93 -0.13 -8.90
N ALA A 39 -15.02 -1.07 -9.20
CA ALA A 39 -14.71 -2.21 -8.32
C ALA A 39 -13.75 -1.86 -7.16
N ASN A 40 -13.17 -0.67 -7.15
CA ASN A 40 -12.21 -0.27 -6.12
C ASN A 40 -12.92 0.51 -5.01
N THR A 41 -12.59 0.22 -3.75
CA THR A 41 -12.91 1.11 -2.64
C THR A 41 -11.65 1.82 -2.19
N VAL A 42 -11.70 3.13 -2.03
CA VAL A 42 -10.56 3.99 -1.71
C VAL A 42 -10.86 4.92 -0.55
N CYS A 43 -9.82 5.38 0.13
CA CYS A 43 -9.90 6.43 1.12
C CYS A 43 -9.29 7.71 0.56
N VAL A 44 -10.04 8.80 0.59
CA VAL A 44 -9.60 10.11 0.10
C VAL A 44 -9.52 11.08 1.27
N THR A 45 -8.50 11.93 1.26
CA THR A 45 -8.33 12.99 2.28
C THR A 45 -7.79 14.26 1.65
N ILE A 46 -8.05 15.41 2.28
CA ILE A 46 -7.40 16.68 1.94
C ILE A 46 -6.34 16.96 2.98
N ARG A 47 -5.10 17.11 2.53
CA ARG A 47 -3.97 17.46 3.38
C ARG A 47 -3.50 18.87 3.07
N LEU A 48 -3.23 19.62 4.13
CA LEU A 48 -2.76 21.00 4.04
C LEU A 48 -1.26 21.06 4.36
N PHE A 49 -0.51 21.90 3.65
CA PHE A 49 0.90 22.14 3.94
C PHE A 49 1.12 22.78 5.34
N ALA A 50 2.22 22.46 6.01
CA ALA A 50 2.69 23.27 7.13
C ALA A 50 3.31 24.58 6.61
N SER A 51 3.58 25.55 7.50
CA SER A 51 4.29 26.77 7.10
C SER A 51 5.69 26.43 6.54
N PRO A 52 6.12 27.03 5.42
CA PRO A 52 5.41 28.02 4.61
C PRO A 52 4.28 27.38 3.78
N TYR A 53 3.11 27.99 3.83
CA TYR A 53 1.84 27.34 3.48
C TYR A 53 1.59 27.09 1.99
N CYS A 54 2.24 27.85 1.11
CA CYS A 54 2.04 27.76 -0.34
C CYS A 54 3.17 26.94 -0.95
N LYS A 55 2.86 25.77 -1.51
CA LYS A 55 3.88 24.85 -2.03
C LYS A 55 3.52 24.34 -3.43
N ASN A 56 4.54 23.89 -4.16
CA ASN A 56 4.43 23.40 -5.51
C ASN A 56 3.89 21.95 -5.54
N ARG A 57 3.70 21.38 -6.75
CA ARG A 57 3.16 20.03 -6.87
C ARG A 57 4.08 18.96 -6.27
N ALA A 58 5.40 19.08 -6.42
CA ALA A 58 6.34 18.09 -5.89
C ALA A 58 6.17 17.94 -4.36
N ALA A 59 6.01 19.06 -3.64
CA ALA A 59 5.68 19.03 -2.21
C ALA A 59 4.30 18.43 -1.93
N ALA A 60 3.33 18.61 -2.83
CA ALA A 60 1.99 18.03 -2.75
C ALA A 60 2.01 16.50 -2.86
N VAL A 61 2.82 15.97 -3.79
CA VAL A 61 3.07 14.53 -3.94
C VAL A 61 3.69 13.98 -2.66
N ALA A 62 4.79 14.58 -2.19
CA ALA A 62 5.44 14.18 -0.94
C ALA A 62 4.47 14.22 0.26
N LEU A 63 3.61 15.25 0.33
CA LEU A 63 2.57 15.34 1.36
C LEU A 63 1.57 14.16 1.28
N CYS A 64 1.22 13.71 0.08
CA CYS A 64 0.29 12.61 -0.12
C CYS A 64 0.92 11.21 -0.03
N GLU A 65 2.24 11.08 -0.02
CA GLU A 65 2.95 9.81 0.14
C GLU A 65 3.30 9.50 1.61
N THR A 66 3.26 10.51 2.49
CA THR A 66 3.43 10.29 3.94
C THR A 66 2.23 9.55 4.58
N ASP A 67 2.48 8.87 5.70
CA ASP A 67 1.50 8.11 6.49
C ASP A 67 0.68 7.11 5.66
N SER A 68 1.37 6.22 4.95
CA SER A 68 0.75 5.18 4.09
C SER A 68 -0.17 5.73 2.98
N GLY A 69 0.12 6.95 2.51
CA GLY A 69 -0.57 7.50 1.36
C GLY A 69 -0.01 6.92 0.05
N LEU A 70 -0.87 6.83 -0.97
CA LEU A 70 -0.56 6.27 -2.29
C LEU A 70 -0.28 7.36 -3.34
N GLY A 71 -0.22 8.63 -2.92
CA GLY A 71 0.01 9.77 -3.80
C GLY A 71 -1.22 10.64 -4.02
N LEU A 72 -1.15 11.51 -5.02
CA LEU A 72 -2.25 12.41 -5.38
C LEU A 72 -3.42 11.61 -5.96
N THR A 73 -4.63 12.13 -5.77
CA THR A 73 -5.85 11.65 -6.44
C THR A 73 -6.66 12.83 -6.94
N GLY A 74 -7.65 12.57 -7.80
CA GLY A 74 -8.73 13.49 -8.13
C GLY A 74 -10.11 12.84 -7.97
N PRO A 75 -11.18 13.51 -8.44
CA PRO A 75 -12.52 12.95 -8.46
C PRO A 75 -12.70 11.87 -9.54
N TYR A 76 -13.34 10.75 -9.18
CA TYR A 76 -13.74 9.70 -10.12
C TYR A 76 -14.96 10.09 -10.96
N ASP A 77 -15.95 10.72 -10.31
CA ASP A 77 -17.19 11.22 -10.91
C ASP A 77 -17.56 12.59 -10.34
N THR A 78 -18.63 13.19 -10.87
CA THR A 78 -19.10 14.52 -10.46
C THR A 78 -19.56 14.57 -9.00
N ALA A 79 -20.10 13.47 -8.47
CA ALA A 79 -20.51 13.39 -7.07
C ALA A 79 -19.31 13.34 -6.12
N GLU A 80 -18.24 12.63 -6.48
CA GLU A 80 -16.97 12.66 -5.77
C GLU A 80 -16.33 14.04 -5.84
N ASN A 81 -16.41 14.74 -6.98
CA ASN A 81 -15.94 16.12 -7.10
C ASN A 81 -16.66 17.07 -6.13
N SER A 82 -18.00 17.07 -6.11
CA SER A 82 -18.77 17.88 -5.17
C SER A 82 -18.43 17.56 -3.71
N ALA A 83 -18.18 16.29 -3.38
CA ALA A 83 -17.75 15.89 -2.05
C ALA A 83 -16.35 16.43 -1.71
N ILE A 84 -15.36 16.27 -2.60
CA ILE A 84 -14.01 16.81 -2.42
C ILE A 84 -14.08 18.32 -2.20
N GLN A 85 -14.88 19.05 -2.97
CA GLN A 85 -15.07 20.49 -2.80
C GLN A 85 -15.66 20.84 -1.44
N GLY A 86 -16.72 20.15 -1.01
CA GLY A 86 -17.34 20.34 0.30
C GLY A 86 -16.34 20.13 1.42
N TYR A 87 -15.61 19.02 1.43
CA TYR A 87 -14.57 18.75 2.42
C TYR A 87 -13.43 19.75 2.36
N THR A 88 -13.07 20.22 1.17
CA THR A 88 -12.02 21.23 1.00
C THR A 88 -12.45 22.54 1.65
N ASN A 89 -13.68 22.98 1.41
CA ASN A 89 -14.24 24.17 2.04
C ASN A 89 -14.38 24.05 3.56
N THR A 90 -14.82 22.90 4.08
CA THR A 90 -14.88 22.64 5.52
C THR A 90 -13.48 22.62 6.16
N THR A 91 -12.55 21.86 5.60
CA THR A 91 -11.17 21.73 6.08
C THR A 91 -10.49 23.09 6.08
N TYR A 92 -10.72 23.91 5.05
CA TYR A 92 -10.18 25.26 5.00
C TYR A 92 -10.82 26.22 5.98
N THR A 93 -12.14 26.16 6.16
CA THR A 93 -12.85 27.03 7.12
C THR A 93 -12.38 26.75 8.55
N ALA A 94 -12.10 25.49 8.88
CA ALA A 94 -11.53 25.11 10.17
C ALA A 94 -10.08 25.62 10.37
N ASN A 95 -9.33 25.81 9.28
CA ASN A 95 -7.91 26.24 9.30
C ASN A 95 -7.71 27.71 8.82
N LYS A 96 -8.79 28.51 8.85
CA LYS A 96 -8.91 29.80 8.14
C LYS A 96 -8.03 30.94 8.71
N VAL A 97 -7.40 30.74 9.86
CA VAL A 97 -7.06 31.84 10.79
C VAL A 97 -5.92 32.76 10.32
N ALA A 98 -5.10 32.43 9.32
CA ALA A 98 -3.94 33.28 8.95
C ALA A 98 -3.75 33.65 7.46
N ILE A 99 -4.29 32.90 6.50
CA ILE A 99 -3.84 33.00 5.09
C ILE A 99 -4.85 33.70 4.17
N TRP A 100 -6.13 33.69 4.57
CA TRP A 100 -7.23 34.16 3.72
C TRP A 100 -7.26 35.68 3.51
N SER A 101 -6.65 36.45 4.40
CA SER A 101 -6.48 37.90 4.19
C SER A 101 -5.44 38.22 3.11
N ALA A 102 -4.53 37.28 2.82
CA ALA A 102 -3.43 37.49 1.88
C ALA A 102 -3.73 37.00 0.46
N TYR A 103 -4.73 36.11 0.26
CA TYR A 103 -5.01 35.49 -1.03
C TYR A 103 -6.50 35.47 -1.38
N THR A 104 -6.86 35.84 -2.62
CA THR A 104 -8.24 35.77 -3.10
C THR A 104 -8.72 34.34 -3.39
N SER A 105 -7.78 33.41 -3.64
CA SER A 105 -8.09 31.99 -3.87
C SER A 105 -7.13 31.04 -3.17
N VAL A 106 -7.66 29.93 -2.67
CA VAL A 106 -6.90 28.86 -2.02
C VAL A 106 -7.08 27.59 -2.83
N LEU A 107 -6.00 27.05 -3.38
CA LEU A 107 -6.02 25.97 -4.35
C LEU A 107 -5.49 24.67 -3.74
N VAL A 108 -5.94 23.51 -4.23
CA VAL A 108 -5.34 22.20 -3.91
C VAL A 108 -4.84 21.51 -5.16
N TRP A 109 -3.66 20.91 -5.06
CA TRP A 109 -3.16 20.00 -6.08
C TRP A 109 -4.00 18.72 -6.10
N ILE A 110 -4.28 18.22 -7.30
CA ILE A 110 -4.94 16.94 -7.51
C ILE A 110 -4.12 16.13 -8.52
N ASP A 111 -4.47 14.87 -8.70
CA ASP A 111 -3.79 14.03 -9.68
C ASP A 111 -4.06 14.50 -11.11
N GLY A 112 -3.03 14.37 -11.95
CA GLY A 112 -3.06 14.76 -13.36
C GLY A 112 -1.98 15.75 -13.79
N TYR A 113 -1.47 15.53 -15.00
CA TYR A 113 -0.75 16.54 -15.77
C TYR A 113 -1.13 16.47 -17.25
N TYR A 114 -1.08 17.63 -17.92
CA TYR A 114 -1.48 17.82 -19.30
C TYR A 114 -0.42 17.26 -20.25
N ILE A 115 -0.81 16.30 -21.10
CA ILE A 115 0.13 15.62 -22.03
C ILE A 115 -0.13 15.91 -23.50
N SER A 116 -1.26 16.52 -23.86
CA SER A 116 -1.55 16.90 -25.25
C SER A 116 -2.52 18.07 -25.30
N THR A 117 -2.44 18.86 -26.38
CA THR A 117 -3.38 19.94 -26.70
C THR A 117 -4.82 19.48 -26.95
N SER A 118 -5.07 18.16 -27.01
CA SER A 118 -6.38 17.56 -27.19
C SER A 118 -7.16 17.35 -25.88
N GLY A 119 -6.69 17.90 -24.75
CA GLY A 119 -7.36 17.72 -23.46
C GLY A 119 -7.09 16.35 -22.82
N THR A 120 -5.96 15.72 -23.16
CA THR A 120 -5.57 14.44 -22.55
C THR A 120 -4.66 14.67 -21.34
N PHE A 121 -4.93 13.93 -20.28
CA PHE A 121 -4.21 14.02 -19.01
C PHE A 121 -3.58 12.68 -18.68
N ASN A 122 -2.38 12.70 -18.10
CA ASN A 122 -1.81 11.52 -17.49
C ASN A 122 -2.08 11.54 -15.98
N MET A 123 -2.78 10.50 -15.51
CA MET A 123 -3.13 10.30 -14.11
C MET A 123 -2.22 9.21 -13.51
N THR A 124 -1.62 9.52 -12.36
CA THR A 124 -0.84 8.54 -11.59
C THR A 124 -1.74 7.60 -10.79
N ASP A 125 -2.89 8.08 -10.32
CA ASP A 125 -3.93 7.30 -9.67
C ASP A 125 -4.68 6.43 -10.68
N LYS A 126 -4.38 5.13 -10.65
CA LYS A 126 -4.96 4.13 -11.55
C LYS A 126 -6.42 3.79 -11.24
N THR A 127 -6.97 4.27 -10.13
CA THR A 127 -8.39 4.09 -9.80
C THR A 127 -9.28 5.10 -10.52
N LEU A 128 -8.70 6.14 -11.13
CA LEU A 128 -9.40 7.09 -11.97
C LEU A 128 -9.57 6.51 -13.38
N THR A 129 -10.75 5.98 -13.69
CA THR A 129 -11.06 5.49 -15.03
C THR A 129 -11.10 6.63 -16.06
N ASN A 130 -10.92 6.29 -17.34
CA ASN A 130 -11.00 7.25 -18.47
C ASN A 130 -10.03 8.43 -18.36
N GLY A 131 -8.84 8.21 -17.81
CA GLY A 131 -7.80 9.23 -17.67
C GLY A 131 -8.23 10.41 -16.79
N GLY A 132 -9.18 10.20 -15.86
CA GLY A 132 -9.69 11.24 -14.97
C GLY A 132 -10.39 12.39 -15.72
N VAL A 133 -11.05 12.11 -16.86
CA VAL A 133 -11.75 13.18 -17.60
C VAL A 133 -13.19 13.36 -17.10
N ASN A 134 -13.83 12.28 -16.62
CA ASN A 134 -15.28 12.27 -16.35
C ASN A 134 -15.69 12.85 -15.00
N GLY A 135 -14.84 12.78 -13.98
CA GLY A 135 -15.17 13.29 -12.64
C GLY A 135 -14.85 14.75 -12.43
N TYR A 136 -14.05 15.35 -13.30
CA TYR A 136 -13.54 16.69 -13.14
C TYR A 136 -14.52 17.68 -13.79
N ASP A 137 -15.00 18.65 -13.01
CA ASP A 137 -15.77 19.77 -13.55
C ASP A 137 -14.80 20.79 -14.16
N TRP A 138 -14.41 20.52 -15.40
CA TRP A 138 -13.51 21.37 -16.15
C TRP A 138 -14.21 22.67 -16.51
N GLU A 139 -13.54 23.80 -16.28
CA GLU A 139 -14.03 25.07 -16.81
C GLU A 139 -14.21 24.95 -18.31
N ALA A 140 -15.28 25.53 -18.87
CA ALA A 140 -15.55 25.52 -20.31
C ALA A 140 -14.33 25.96 -21.15
N PHE A 141 -13.44 26.77 -20.56
CA PHE A 141 -12.20 27.26 -21.17
C PHE A 141 -10.94 26.42 -20.85
N SER A 142 -10.99 25.52 -19.86
CA SER A 142 -9.82 24.77 -19.38
C SER A 142 -9.49 23.55 -20.24
N ARG A 143 -10.48 22.93 -20.90
CA ARG A 143 -10.25 21.82 -21.85
C ARG A 143 -9.78 22.29 -23.23
N SER A 144 -10.15 23.50 -23.61
CA SER A 144 -10.01 24.06 -24.96
C SER A 144 -8.94 25.15 -25.06
N TYR A 145 -8.21 25.45 -23.97
CA TYR A 145 -7.17 26.47 -24.02
C TYR A 145 -5.99 26.00 -24.88
N ILE A 146 -5.92 26.53 -26.10
CA ILE A 146 -4.83 26.42 -27.10
C ILE A 146 -3.49 27.00 -26.58
N GLY A 147 -3.35 27.30 -25.28
CA GLY A 147 -2.16 27.89 -24.67
C GLY A 147 -1.71 27.26 -23.36
N VAL A 148 -2.27 26.12 -22.93
CA VAL A 148 -1.70 25.40 -21.79
C VAL A 148 -0.43 24.71 -22.25
N ALA A 149 0.72 25.11 -21.72
CA ALA A 149 1.98 24.43 -21.99
C ALA A 149 1.86 22.95 -21.60
N LEU A 150 2.39 22.07 -22.45
CA LEU A 150 2.54 20.65 -22.14
C LEU A 150 3.31 20.52 -20.82
N GLY A 151 2.86 19.60 -19.97
CA GLY A 151 3.46 19.38 -18.65
C GLY A 151 2.85 20.20 -17.52
N ASN A 152 1.84 21.04 -17.76
CA ASN A 152 1.11 21.70 -16.67
C ASN A 152 0.34 20.70 -15.80
N CYS A 153 0.25 20.99 -14.51
CA CYS A 153 -0.35 20.14 -13.50
C CYS A 153 -1.75 20.58 -13.11
N VAL A 154 -2.57 19.59 -12.75
CA VAL A 154 -4.00 19.79 -12.48
C VAL A 154 -4.24 20.19 -11.03
N TYR A 155 -5.20 21.09 -10.80
CA TYR A 155 -5.60 21.55 -9.49
C TYR A 155 -7.10 21.88 -9.41
N LEU A 156 -7.62 21.90 -8.18
CA LEU A 156 -9.01 22.25 -7.87
C LEU A 156 -9.09 23.67 -7.28
N VAL A 157 -10.10 24.43 -7.70
CA VAL A 157 -10.47 25.75 -7.18
C VAL A 157 -11.71 25.59 -6.29
N PRO A 158 -11.60 25.46 -4.96
CA PRO A 158 -12.72 25.08 -4.09
C PRO A 158 -13.72 26.21 -3.80
N ASN A 159 -13.28 27.46 -3.97
CA ASN A 159 -14.01 28.67 -3.58
C ASN A 159 -14.89 29.26 -4.69
N VAL A 160 -15.02 28.59 -5.84
CA VAL A 160 -15.99 28.95 -6.89
C VAL A 160 -17.18 28.00 -6.83
N ALA A 161 -18.38 28.49 -7.14
CA ALA A 161 -19.66 27.79 -6.92
C ALA A 161 -19.79 26.41 -7.60
N SER A 162 -18.92 26.08 -8.55
CA SER A 162 -18.87 24.80 -9.27
C SER A 162 -17.61 23.96 -8.97
N GLY A 163 -16.67 24.50 -8.18
CA GLY A 163 -15.37 23.89 -7.90
C GLY A 163 -14.66 23.37 -9.14
N VAL A 164 -14.09 24.33 -9.85
CA VAL A 164 -13.58 24.13 -11.19
C VAL A 164 -12.17 23.54 -11.15
N VAL A 165 -11.92 22.63 -12.08
CA VAL A 165 -10.60 22.05 -12.31
C VAL A 165 -9.86 22.87 -13.37
N ARG A 166 -8.59 23.18 -13.08
CA ARG A 166 -7.70 23.93 -13.97
C ARG A 166 -6.32 23.28 -14.03
N ALA A 167 -5.49 23.74 -14.97
CA ALA A 167 -4.10 23.33 -15.10
C ALA A 167 -3.16 24.54 -15.05
N ARG A 168 -1.98 24.37 -14.46
CA ARG A 168 -0.97 25.43 -14.28
C ARG A 168 0.41 24.82 -14.12
N ASP A 169 1.47 25.60 -14.32
CA ASP A 169 2.85 25.14 -14.14
C ASP A 169 3.03 24.50 -12.75
N CYS A 170 3.55 23.27 -12.75
CA CYS A 170 3.72 22.41 -11.58
C CYS A 170 4.66 23.00 -10.52
N SER A 171 5.53 23.93 -10.91
CA SER A 171 6.47 24.63 -10.03
C SER A 171 5.82 25.79 -9.28
N GLN A 172 4.64 26.27 -9.69
CA GLN A 172 4.00 27.41 -9.05
C GLN A 172 3.57 27.11 -7.62
N THR A 173 3.81 28.05 -6.73
CA THR A 173 3.38 27.98 -5.32
C THR A 173 2.24 28.95 -5.03
N SER A 174 2.30 30.14 -5.62
CA SER A 174 1.36 31.25 -5.45
C SER A 174 1.54 32.27 -6.58
N SER A 175 0.65 33.26 -6.67
CA SER A 175 0.81 34.43 -7.53
C SER A 175 0.34 35.68 -6.80
N GLY A 176 1.28 36.45 -6.25
CA GLY A 176 0.96 37.67 -5.48
C GLY A 176 -0.11 37.39 -4.41
N THR A 177 -1.17 38.20 -4.42
CA THR A 177 -2.36 38.00 -3.57
C THR A 177 -3.51 37.27 -4.28
N SER A 178 -3.28 36.74 -5.48
CA SER A 178 -4.36 36.11 -6.27
C SER A 178 -4.62 34.67 -5.83
N PHE A 179 -3.60 33.85 -5.63
CA PHE A 179 -3.82 32.48 -5.15
C PHE A 179 -2.63 31.89 -4.39
N CYS A 180 -2.93 30.87 -3.59
CA CYS A 180 -1.97 30.04 -2.87
C CYS A 180 -2.33 28.55 -3.02
N PHE A 181 -1.39 27.72 -3.44
CA PHE A 181 -1.54 26.26 -3.41
C PHE A 181 -1.31 25.73 -2.00
N ARG A 182 -2.40 25.50 -1.28
CA ARG A 182 -2.39 25.31 0.18
C ARG A 182 -2.39 23.84 0.60
N GLY A 183 -2.66 22.93 -0.32
CA GLY A 183 -2.71 21.51 0.01
C GLY A 183 -2.85 20.62 -1.21
N ALA A 184 -3.26 19.39 -0.94
CA ALA A 184 -3.41 18.33 -1.91
C ALA A 184 -4.59 17.42 -1.57
N VAL A 185 -5.20 16.83 -2.60
CA VAL A 185 -6.14 15.71 -2.42
C VAL A 185 -5.34 14.42 -2.55
N CYS A 186 -5.32 13.65 -1.47
CA CYS A 186 -4.47 12.47 -1.32
C CYS A 186 -5.28 11.20 -1.33
N LEU A 187 -4.76 10.19 -2.04
CA LEU A 187 -5.20 8.82 -1.92
C LEU A 187 -4.54 8.21 -0.69
N LYS A 188 -5.33 7.79 0.30
CA LYS A 188 -4.83 6.94 1.38
C LYS A 188 -4.98 5.49 0.94
N GLY A 189 -4.06 4.64 1.42
CA GLY A 189 -4.02 3.20 1.14
C GLY A 189 -5.41 2.56 1.13
N ARG A 190 -5.54 1.44 0.41
CA ARG A 190 -6.80 0.66 0.35
C ARG A 190 -7.41 0.66 1.74
N PRO A 191 -8.70 1.00 1.89
CA PRO A 191 -9.35 0.85 3.17
C PRO A 191 -8.98 -0.55 3.62
N GLY A 192 -8.28 -0.67 4.75
CA GLY A 192 -7.97 -1.97 5.28
C GLY A 192 -9.30 -2.70 5.25
N ILE A 193 -9.39 -3.81 4.50
CA ILE A 193 -10.58 -4.65 4.47
C ILE A 193 -10.94 -4.73 5.92
N ALA A 194 -12.03 -4.05 6.33
CA ALA A 194 -12.39 -4.07 7.73
C ALA A 194 -12.57 -5.57 7.96
N PRO A 195 -11.71 -6.22 8.76
CA PRO A 195 -12.04 -7.55 9.21
C PRO A 195 -13.48 -7.43 9.69
N CYS A 196 -14.34 -8.38 9.33
CA CYS A 196 -15.61 -8.47 10.03
C CYS A 196 -15.24 -8.72 11.49
N PHE A 197 -15.09 -7.64 12.25
CA PHE A 197 -14.82 -7.71 13.66
C PHE A 197 -16.19 -7.93 14.28
N PHE A 198 -16.44 -9.16 14.70
CA PHE A 198 -17.35 -9.34 15.81
C PHE A 198 -16.66 -8.78 17.06
N VAL A 199 -16.77 -7.46 17.26
CA VAL A 199 -16.63 -6.91 18.61
C VAL A 199 -17.98 -7.10 19.25
N ALA A 200 -18.11 -8.12 20.09
CA ALA A 200 -19.15 -8.11 21.10
C ALA A 200 -18.90 -6.86 21.95
N ALA A 201 -19.70 -5.81 21.75
CA ALA A 201 -19.64 -4.61 22.57
C ALA A 201 -20.07 -5.01 23.99
N PHE A 202 -19.10 -5.15 24.88
CA PHE A 202 -19.34 -5.36 26.29
C PHE A 202 -19.45 -4.01 26.99
N GLU A 203 -20.55 -3.82 27.72
CA GLU A 203 -20.56 -2.84 28.79
C GLU A 203 -19.62 -3.34 29.91
N PRO A 204 -18.77 -2.47 30.50
CA PRO A 204 -17.79 -2.89 31.50
C PRO A 204 -18.47 -3.53 32.72
N PRO A 205 -17.82 -4.51 33.41
CA PRO A 205 -16.37 -4.63 33.54
C PRO A 205 -15.87 -6.04 33.18
N ALA A 206 -15.69 -6.34 31.89
CA ALA A 206 -15.04 -7.57 31.47
C ALA A 206 -13.58 -7.31 31.09
N THR A 207 -12.65 -8.01 31.76
CA THR A 207 -11.25 -8.11 31.34
C THR A 207 -11.18 -8.93 30.06
N CYS A 208 -10.88 -8.30 28.93
CA CYS A 208 -10.66 -9.01 27.67
C CYS A 208 -9.29 -9.69 27.67
N LEU A 209 -9.25 -11.01 27.51
CA LEU A 209 -8.03 -11.75 27.25
C LEU A 209 -7.88 -11.92 25.73
N LEU A 210 -6.89 -11.26 25.13
CA LEU A 210 -6.50 -11.54 23.76
C LEU A 210 -5.55 -12.74 23.77
N VAL A 211 -5.96 -13.84 23.13
CA VAL A 211 -5.15 -15.05 23.02
C VAL A 211 -4.54 -15.11 21.63
N ASN A 212 -3.22 -15.29 21.54
CA ASN A 212 -2.57 -15.63 20.29
C ASN A 212 -3.07 -17.03 19.88
N PRO A 213 -3.71 -17.19 18.71
CA PRO A 213 -4.30 -18.47 18.37
C PRO A 213 -3.24 -19.53 18.02
N ILE A 214 -1.98 -19.14 17.78
CA ILE A 214 -0.84 -20.07 17.74
C ILE A 214 -0.64 -20.63 19.16
N GLY A 215 -1.26 -21.78 19.43
CA GLY A 215 -1.30 -22.44 20.74
C GLY A 215 -2.72 -22.73 21.28
N VAL A 216 -3.77 -22.23 20.62
CA VAL A 216 -5.17 -22.56 20.95
C VAL A 216 -5.68 -23.61 19.97
N ALA A 217 -5.66 -24.87 20.36
CA ALA A 217 -6.18 -25.96 19.52
C ALA A 217 -7.72 -26.04 19.54
N THR A 218 -8.34 -25.68 20.67
CA THR A 218 -9.79 -25.88 20.87
C THR A 218 -10.40 -24.73 21.66
N VAL A 219 -11.60 -24.34 21.25
CA VAL A 219 -12.41 -23.31 21.89
C VAL A 219 -13.82 -23.87 22.11
N GLN A 220 -14.30 -23.86 23.34
CA GLN A 220 -15.64 -24.34 23.67
C GLN A 220 -16.65 -23.18 23.67
N LYS A 221 -17.85 -23.41 23.11
CA LYS A 221 -18.97 -22.47 23.19
C LYS A 221 -19.39 -22.31 24.65
N VAL A 222 -19.36 -21.08 25.13
CA VAL A 222 -19.79 -20.74 26.48
C VAL A 222 -21.31 -20.81 26.59
N ALA A 223 -21.81 -21.36 27.70
CA ALA A 223 -23.24 -21.38 27.97
C ALA A 223 -23.76 -19.95 28.11
N GLY A 224 -24.89 -19.61 27.48
CA GLY A 224 -25.45 -18.26 27.52
C GLY A 224 -25.74 -17.75 28.95
N SER A 225 -25.98 -18.67 29.89
CA SER A 225 -26.17 -18.35 31.32
C SER A 225 -24.89 -17.91 32.05
N SER A 226 -23.71 -18.11 31.46
CA SER A 226 -22.43 -17.78 32.09
C SER A 226 -22.08 -16.28 32.00
N GLY A 227 -22.71 -15.54 31.08
CA GLY A 227 -22.36 -14.15 30.78
C GLY A 227 -20.98 -13.96 30.13
N MET A 228 -20.24 -15.04 29.89
CA MET A 228 -18.98 -15.00 29.14
C MET A 228 -19.26 -14.92 27.64
N ILE A 229 -18.34 -14.31 26.87
CA ILE A 229 -18.40 -14.30 25.41
C ILE A 229 -17.03 -14.68 24.87
N VAL A 230 -17.05 -15.47 23.81
CA VAL A 230 -15.87 -15.78 23.02
C VAL A 230 -16.01 -15.10 21.66
N GLY A 231 -15.00 -14.32 21.28
CA GLY A 231 -14.95 -13.63 20.00
C GLY A 231 -13.96 -14.31 19.05
N PHE A 232 -14.36 -14.46 17.80
CA PHE A 232 -13.47 -14.85 16.71
C PHE A 232 -13.29 -13.65 15.77
N LYS A 233 -12.04 -13.41 15.35
CA LYS A 233 -11.75 -12.47 14.26
C LYS A 233 -11.64 -13.29 12.98
N ARG A 234 -12.57 -13.08 12.05
CA ARG A 234 -12.62 -13.75 10.74
C ARG A 234 -12.65 -12.74 9.60
N THR A 235 -12.12 -13.14 8.45
CA THR A 235 -12.29 -12.41 7.19
C THR A 235 -13.37 -13.13 6.37
N LEU A 236 -14.55 -12.52 6.29
CA LEU A 236 -15.64 -13.07 5.48
C LEU A 236 -15.49 -12.62 4.02
N THR A 237 -15.78 -13.52 3.08
CA THR A 237 -15.81 -13.20 1.64
C THR A 237 -17.09 -12.48 1.22
N LEU A 238 -18.07 -12.40 2.12
CA LEU A 238 -19.34 -11.73 1.91
C LEU A 238 -19.15 -10.21 1.96
N THR A 239 -19.79 -9.49 1.03
CA THR A 239 -19.83 -8.02 1.00
C THR A 239 -20.74 -7.43 2.07
N THR A 240 -21.57 -8.26 2.71
CA THR A 240 -22.45 -7.89 3.82
C THR A 240 -22.22 -8.83 4.99
N CYS A 241 -22.30 -8.28 6.21
CA CYS A 241 -22.26 -9.12 7.41
C CYS A 241 -23.45 -10.09 7.40
N PRO A 242 -23.25 -11.37 7.76
CA PRO A 242 -24.34 -12.32 7.91
C PRO A 242 -25.43 -11.73 8.82
N SER A 243 -26.61 -11.48 8.24
CA SER A 243 -27.76 -10.90 8.94
C SER A 243 -28.64 -11.97 9.59
N THR A 244 -28.45 -13.23 9.23
CA THR A 244 -29.15 -14.39 9.78
C THR A 244 -28.45 -14.90 11.05
N PRO A 245 -29.20 -15.49 12.00
CA PRO A 245 -28.66 -16.08 13.23
C PRO A 245 -27.97 -17.42 12.94
N ALA A 246 -27.21 -17.51 11.85
CA ALA A 246 -26.38 -18.67 11.57
C ALA A 246 -25.25 -18.69 12.60
N ASP A 247 -25.13 -19.80 13.32
CA ASP A 247 -24.37 -19.93 14.57
C ASP A 247 -22.92 -19.42 14.40
N PRO A 248 -22.57 -18.24 14.97
CA PRO A 248 -21.21 -17.73 14.92
C PRO A 248 -20.25 -18.67 15.68
N PRO A 249 -18.96 -18.73 15.30
CA PRO A 249 -18.31 -17.97 14.25
C PRO A 249 -18.48 -18.57 12.86
N MET A 250 -19.21 -19.69 12.72
CA MET A 250 -19.22 -20.49 11.50
C MET A 250 -20.25 -20.06 10.46
N PHE A 251 -21.29 -19.32 10.86
CA PHE A 251 -22.31 -18.79 9.96
C PHE A 251 -22.93 -19.84 9.01
N GLY A 252 -23.14 -21.06 9.52
CA GLY A 252 -23.73 -22.18 8.78
C GLY A 252 -22.72 -23.12 8.11
N GLU A 253 -21.43 -22.82 8.20
CA GLU A 253 -20.35 -23.68 7.72
C GLU A 253 -20.00 -24.75 8.77
N THR A 254 -19.60 -25.95 8.34
CA THR A 254 -19.07 -26.99 9.26
C THR A 254 -17.57 -26.84 9.49
N SER A 255 -16.87 -26.30 8.49
CA SER A 255 -15.46 -25.98 8.54
C SER A 255 -15.17 -24.78 7.63
N VAL A 256 -14.26 -23.91 8.04
CA VAL A 256 -13.81 -22.78 7.24
C VAL A 256 -12.29 -22.68 7.28
N THR A 257 -11.69 -22.43 6.13
CA THR A 257 -10.24 -22.20 6.01
C THR A 257 -10.01 -20.79 5.49
N GLU A 258 -9.19 -20.02 6.20
CA GLU A 258 -8.83 -18.66 5.85
C GLU A 258 -7.31 -18.52 5.79
N THR A 259 -6.82 -17.72 4.85
CA THR A 259 -5.40 -17.40 4.73
C THR A 259 -5.17 -15.96 5.11
N ILE A 260 -4.31 -15.74 6.10
CA ILE A 260 -3.87 -14.43 6.54
C ILE A 260 -2.51 -14.18 5.92
N SER A 261 -2.37 -13.05 5.24
CA SER A 261 -1.08 -12.58 4.71
C SER A 261 -0.81 -11.15 5.22
N SER A 262 0.42 -10.92 5.63
CA SER A 262 1.02 -9.63 5.94
C SER A 262 2.31 -9.48 5.13
N ASN A 263 3.03 -8.36 5.30
CA ASN A 263 4.31 -8.19 4.62
C ASN A 263 5.36 -9.22 5.03
N THR A 264 5.28 -9.79 6.24
CA THR A 264 6.32 -10.66 6.81
C THR A 264 5.80 -12.04 7.20
N THR A 265 4.50 -12.28 7.13
CA THR A 265 3.92 -13.54 7.61
C THR A 265 2.76 -13.96 6.72
N ILE A 266 2.71 -15.24 6.38
CA ILE A 266 1.52 -15.88 5.84
C ILE A 266 1.22 -17.12 6.66
N TYR A 267 -0.05 -17.36 6.93
CA TYR A 267 -0.52 -18.61 7.51
C TYR A 267 -1.95 -18.85 7.09
N SER A 268 -2.32 -20.11 7.02
CA SER A 268 -3.70 -20.51 6.88
C SER A 268 -4.16 -21.10 8.21
N TYR A 269 -5.41 -20.84 8.56
CA TYR A 269 -6.05 -21.48 9.69
C TYR A 269 -7.38 -22.07 9.27
N THR A 270 -7.72 -23.22 9.83
CA THR A 270 -8.99 -23.89 9.64
C THR A 270 -9.73 -23.95 10.97
N ILE A 271 -10.95 -23.42 11.01
CA ILE A 271 -11.87 -23.58 12.13
C ILE A 271 -12.87 -24.66 11.75
N SER A 272 -12.99 -25.72 12.54
CA SER A 272 -14.00 -26.77 12.37
C SER A 272 -14.89 -26.84 13.60
N SER A 273 -16.21 -26.96 13.39
CA SER A 273 -17.18 -27.05 14.47
C SER A 273 -17.60 -28.49 14.70
N SER A 274 -17.65 -28.90 15.96
CA SER A 274 -18.19 -30.19 16.39
C SER A 274 -19.16 -29.96 17.55
N THR A 275 -20.27 -30.69 17.58
CA THR A 275 -21.21 -30.66 18.71
C THR A 275 -21.25 -32.05 19.33
N SER A 276 -20.89 -32.15 20.61
CA SER A 276 -20.93 -33.41 21.34
C SER A 276 -22.35 -33.78 21.78
N THR A 277 -22.51 -35.00 22.30
CA THR A 277 -23.80 -35.58 22.70
C THR A 277 -24.52 -34.82 23.82
N ASP A 278 -23.80 -34.02 24.59
CA ASP A 278 -24.30 -33.12 25.62
C ASP A 278 -24.73 -31.73 25.08
N ASN A 279 -24.80 -31.59 23.74
CA ASN A 279 -25.11 -30.35 23.03
C ASN A 279 -24.06 -29.22 23.26
N THR A 280 -22.85 -29.59 23.65
CA THR A 280 -21.72 -28.68 23.73
C THR A 280 -21.08 -28.52 22.35
N THR A 281 -21.03 -27.29 21.84
CA THR A 281 -20.28 -26.98 20.61
C THR A 281 -18.82 -26.65 20.95
N THR A 282 -17.90 -27.29 20.24
CA THR A 282 -16.45 -27.04 20.30
C THR A 282 -15.93 -26.71 18.91
N TRP A 283 -15.20 -25.61 18.83
CA TRP A 283 -14.47 -25.21 17.63
C TRP A 283 -13.02 -25.63 17.76
N THR A 284 -12.54 -26.42 16.80
CA THR A 284 -11.14 -26.78 16.68
C THR A 284 -10.48 -25.81 15.71
N VAL A 285 -9.35 -25.22 16.11
CA VAL A 285 -8.57 -24.32 15.26
C VAL A 285 -7.26 -25.02 14.93
N THR A 286 -7.01 -25.24 13.64
CA THR A 286 -5.77 -25.83 13.15
C THR A 286 -5.03 -24.82 12.30
N PHE A 287 -3.72 -24.75 12.46
CA PHE A 287 -2.85 -23.88 11.66
C PHE A 287 -2.11 -24.72 10.63
N SER A 288 -1.93 -24.15 9.44
CA SER A 288 -1.16 -24.76 8.38
C SER A 288 -0.43 -23.69 7.58
N GLY A 289 0.70 -24.08 6.97
CA GLY A 289 1.46 -23.17 6.11
C GLY A 289 1.96 -21.90 6.82
N PHE A 290 2.22 -21.96 8.13
CA PHE A 290 2.79 -20.81 8.83
C PHE A 290 4.21 -20.57 8.33
N MET A 291 4.39 -19.39 7.77
CA MET A 291 5.63 -18.96 7.18
C MET A 291 5.89 -17.51 7.57
N GLN A 292 7.08 -17.26 8.12
CA GLN A 292 7.49 -15.94 8.56
C GLN A 292 8.85 -15.56 7.98
N CYS A 293 8.95 -14.36 7.44
CA CYS A 293 10.20 -13.75 7.02
C CYS A 293 10.87 -13.00 8.17
N SER A 294 12.20 -12.92 8.13
CA SER A 294 12.99 -12.08 9.02
C SER A 294 12.58 -10.60 8.94
N SER A 295 12.90 -9.84 9.99
CA SER A 295 12.78 -8.38 9.94
C SER A 295 13.60 -7.82 8.77
N GLY A 296 13.05 -6.84 8.04
CA GLY A 296 13.69 -6.32 6.82
C GLY A 296 13.63 -7.30 5.64
N SER A 297 12.74 -8.26 5.66
CA SER A 297 12.39 -9.10 4.51
C SER A 297 10.89 -9.03 4.27
N TRP A 298 10.46 -9.34 3.06
CA TRP A 298 9.06 -9.40 2.68
C TRP A 298 8.67 -10.76 2.12
N ILE A 299 7.42 -11.17 2.33
CA ILE A 299 6.90 -12.44 1.85
C ILE A 299 6.27 -12.28 0.47
N LYS A 300 6.54 -13.23 -0.43
CA LYS A 300 5.98 -13.29 -1.78
C LYS A 300 5.54 -14.70 -2.14
N VAL A 301 4.38 -14.79 -2.78
CA VAL A 301 3.83 -16.04 -3.30
C VAL A 301 4.08 -16.06 -4.81
N ARG A 302 4.91 -17.01 -5.27
CA ARG A 302 5.36 -17.21 -6.64
C ARG A 302 4.87 -18.56 -7.15
N GLY A 303 3.64 -18.58 -7.67
CA GLY A 303 2.97 -19.83 -8.03
C GLY A 303 2.78 -20.73 -6.80
N ALA A 304 3.40 -21.91 -6.81
CA ALA A 304 3.34 -22.86 -5.69
C ALA A 304 4.39 -22.58 -4.59
N ASN A 305 5.35 -21.70 -4.85
CA ASN A 305 6.41 -21.37 -3.91
C ASN A 305 6.05 -20.12 -3.12
N THR A 306 6.39 -20.10 -1.84
CA THR A 306 6.37 -18.87 -1.04
C THR A 306 7.79 -18.59 -0.56
N VAL A 307 8.25 -17.37 -0.79
CA VAL A 307 9.63 -16.97 -0.59
C VAL A 307 9.72 -15.72 0.27
N CYS A 308 10.84 -15.57 0.94
CA CYS A 308 11.22 -14.30 1.55
C CYS A 308 12.23 -13.62 0.66
N VAL A 309 12.07 -12.32 0.47
CA VAL A 309 13.02 -11.52 -0.28
C VAL A 309 13.49 -10.35 0.58
N THR A 310 14.75 -9.96 0.44
CA THR A 310 15.34 -8.85 1.19
C THR A 310 16.24 -8.05 0.29
N MET A 311 16.43 -6.78 0.62
CA MET A 311 17.37 -5.91 -0.09
C MET A 311 18.54 -5.66 0.82
N LEU A 312 19.74 -6.03 0.36
CA LEU A 312 20.97 -5.78 1.09
C LEU A 312 21.76 -4.72 0.35
N LEU A 313 21.97 -3.58 1.00
CA LEU A 313 22.85 -2.53 0.51
C LEU A 313 24.31 -2.90 0.79
N PHE A 314 25.22 -2.44 -0.05
CA PHE A 314 26.64 -2.62 0.17
C PHE A 314 27.15 -1.71 1.28
N ASP A 315 27.95 -2.28 2.18
CA ASP A 315 28.84 -1.50 3.03
C ASP A 315 30.03 -0.94 2.23
N ALA A 316 30.66 0.09 2.78
CA ALA A 316 31.85 0.70 2.22
C ALA A 316 32.94 -0.36 1.88
N PRO A 317 33.61 -0.29 0.71
CA PRO A 317 33.37 0.67 -0.37
C PRO A 317 32.05 0.40 -1.10
N PHE A 318 31.22 1.44 -1.26
CA PHE A 318 29.92 1.33 -1.93
C PHE A 318 30.07 1.04 -3.43
N CYS A 319 28.95 0.73 -4.10
CA CYS A 319 28.90 0.52 -5.54
C CYS A 319 29.77 -0.66 -6.01
N LYS A 320 29.35 -1.89 -5.70
CA LYS A 320 30.12 -3.10 -6.01
C LYS A 320 29.53 -3.88 -7.20
N ASN A 321 30.32 -4.81 -7.72
CA ASN A 321 29.95 -5.65 -8.86
C ASN A 321 28.98 -6.78 -8.49
N GLN A 322 28.48 -7.51 -9.51
CA GLN A 322 27.47 -8.55 -9.30
C GLN A 322 28.00 -9.71 -8.42
N THR A 323 29.28 -10.08 -8.53
CA THR A 323 29.87 -11.09 -7.65
C THR A 323 29.82 -10.68 -6.19
N SER A 324 29.99 -9.38 -5.90
CA SER A 324 29.83 -8.83 -4.56
C SER A 324 28.36 -8.83 -4.11
N ALA A 325 27.41 -8.61 -5.02
CA ALA A 325 25.98 -8.75 -4.76
C ALA A 325 25.61 -10.18 -4.35
N GLU A 326 26.12 -11.17 -5.09
CA GLU A 326 25.92 -12.58 -4.75
C GLU A 326 26.54 -12.91 -3.38
N SER A 327 27.74 -12.40 -3.11
CA SER A 327 28.43 -12.59 -1.83
C SER A 327 27.66 -11.99 -0.65
N VAL A 328 27.07 -10.79 -0.78
CA VAL A 328 26.31 -10.18 0.32
C VAL A 328 25.02 -10.97 0.59
N CYS A 329 24.34 -11.46 -0.44
CA CYS A 329 23.18 -12.33 -0.27
C CYS A 329 23.55 -13.61 0.50
N ARG A 330 24.62 -14.31 0.07
CA ARG A 330 25.04 -15.56 0.73
C ARG A 330 25.51 -15.35 2.17
N THR A 331 26.19 -14.23 2.46
CA THR A 331 26.67 -13.92 3.81
C THR A 331 25.52 -13.55 4.75
N GLY A 332 24.44 -12.97 4.21
CA GLY A 332 23.21 -12.64 4.94
C GLY A 332 22.26 -13.82 5.19
N ASN A 333 22.73 -15.08 5.09
CA ASN A 333 21.91 -16.29 5.14
C ASN A 333 20.81 -16.36 4.06
N ALA A 334 20.96 -15.62 2.96
CA ALA A 334 20.11 -15.80 1.79
C ALA A 334 20.58 -17.01 0.97
N ILE A 335 19.63 -17.66 0.28
CA ILE A 335 19.86 -18.77 -0.64
C ILE A 335 20.66 -18.28 -1.86
N GLY A 336 20.37 -17.07 -2.32
CA GLY A 336 20.97 -16.49 -3.50
C GLY A 336 20.42 -15.09 -3.79
N MET A 337 20.72 -14.60 -4.98
CA MET A 337 20.09 -13.40 -5.50
C MET A 337 18.68 -13.73 -6.03
N THR A 338 17.85 -12.70 -6.25
CA THR A 338 16.52 -12.86 -6.84
C THR A 338 16.12 -11.66 -7.70
N GLY A 339 14.92 -11.70 -8.24
CA GLY A 339 14.24 -10.62 -8.95
C GLY A 339 12.73 -10.76 -8.85
N PRO A 340 11.96 -9.90 -9.54
CA PRO A 340 10.51 -9.97 -9.52
C PRO A 340 9.96 -11.16 -10.32
N TYR A 341 8.92 -11.83 -9.81
CA TYR A 341 8.23 -12.93 -10.49
C TYR A 341 7.30 -12.47 -11.62
N ASP A 342 6.55 -11.40 -11.38
CA ASP A 342 5.62 -10.80 -12.32
C ASP A 342 5.61 -9.27 -12.23
N GLY A 343 4.81 -8.61 -13.09
CA GLY A 343 4.72 -7.15 -13.10
C GLY A 343 4.18 -6.55 -11.80
N SER A 344 3.34 -7.27 -11.06
CA SER A 344 2.81 -6.81 -9.76
C SER A 344 3.87 -6.88 -8.68
N GLU A 345 4.64 -7.97 -8.62
CA GLU A 345 5.80 -8.09 -7.73
C GLU A 345 6.85 -7.04 -8.08
N ASN A 346 7.10 -6.75 -9.36
CA ASN A 346 8.03 -5.71 -9.79
C ASN A 346 7.66 -4.31 -9.28
N SER A 347 6.38 -3.94 -9.33
CA SER A 347 5.91 -2.67 -8.75
C SER A 347 6.13 -2.62 -7.24
N ALA A 348 5.89 -3.73 -6.54
CA ALA A 348 6.20 -3.82 -5.11
C ALA A 348 7.72 -3.70 -4.87
N PHE A 349 8.54 -4.27 -5.75
CA PHE A 349 10.00 -4.35 -5.62
C PHE A 349 10.61 -2.96 -5.61
N GLN A 350 10.10 -2.09 -6.47
CA GLN A 350 10.49 -0.68 -6.55
C GLN A 350 10.20 0.06 -5.25
N GLY A 351 8.95 -0.03 -4.77
CA GLY A 351 8.55 0.63 -3.52
C GLY A 351 9.42 0.19 -2.36
N TYR A 352 9.79 -1.10 -2.33
CA TYR A 352 10.65 -1.64 -1.30
C TYR A 352 12.11 -1.17 -1.41
N VAL A 353 12.68 -1.08 -2.62
CA VAL A 353 14.03 -0.53 -2.79
C VAL A 353 14.08 0.93 -2.37
N VAL A 354 13.09 1.74 -2.75
CA VAL A 354 12.99 3.15 -2.34
C VAL A 354 12.90 3.26 -0.82
N GLN A 355 12.07 2.42 -0.19
CA GLN A 355 11.98 2.35 1.27
C GLN A 355 13.34 2.04 1.91
N VAL A 356 14.02 0.98 1.47
CA VAL A 356 15.32 0.56 2.03
C VAL A 356 16.38 1.64 1.86
N LEU A 357 16.41 2.34 0.72
CA LEU A 357 17.30 3.48 0.51
C LEU A 357 16.97 4.65 1.44
N SER A 358 15.68 4.92 1.69
CA SER A 358 15.23 5.97 2.62
C SER A 358 15.52 5.67 4.09
N GLU A 359 15.62 4.39 4.44
CA GLU A 359 15.91 3.91 5.80
C GLU A 359 17.41 3.68 6.03
N ALA A 360 18.22 3.79 4.98
CA ALA A 360 19.68 3.65 5.07
C ALA A 360 20.31 4.68 6.02
N SER A 361 21.51 4.36 6.52
CA SER A 361 22.29 5.25 7.38
C SER A 361 22.61 6.58 6.68
N ASP A 362 22.86 7.64 7.46
CA ASP A 362 23.21 8.95 6.90
C ASP A 362 24.51 8.91 6.09
N ASP A 363 25.48 8.08 6.49
CA ASP A 363 26.71 7.85 5.73
C ASP A 363 26.41 7.22 4.36
N THR A 364 25.56 6.19 4.34
CA THR A 364 25.09 5.55 3.11
C THR A 364 24.38 6.56 2.20
N LYS A 365 23.46 7.35 2.76
CA LYS A 365 22.72 8.38 2.02
C LYS A 365 23.63 9.47 1.48
N SER A 366 24.64 9.90 2.24
CA SER A 366 25.61 10.91 1.81
C SER A 366 26.38 10.43 0.59
N VAL A 367 26.85 9.18 0.58
CA VAL A 367 27.54 8.62 -0.58
C VAL A 367 26.60 8.49 -1.78
N TYR A 368 25.40 7.95 -1.55
CA TYR A 368 24.39 7.76 -2.60
C TYR A 368 23.86 9.07 -3.19
N GLY A 369 23.84 10.15 -2.42
CA GLY A 369 23.49 11.50 -2.90
C GLY A 369 24.45 12.06 -3.96
N ASN A 370 25.64 11.49 -4.11
CA ASN A 370 26.60 11.87 -5.16
C ASN A 370 26.30 11.21 -6.53
N TYR A 371 25.31 10.32 -6.59
CA TYR A 371 24.93 9.63 -7.82
C TYR A 371 23.55 10.07 -8.26
N SER A 372 23.38 10.27 -9.57
CA SER A 372 22.04 10.56 -10.09
C SER A 372 21.12 9.35 -9.98
N GLN A 373 21.61 8.11 -9.86
CA GLN A 373 20.81 6.90 -9.66
C GLN A 373 21.50 5.89 -8.73
N VAL A 374 20.73 5.22 -7.86
CA VAL A 374 21.21 4.09 -7.05
C VAL A 374 20.42 2.84 -7.40
N VAL A 375 21.07 1.88 -8.03
CA VAL A 375 20.41 0.69 -8.59
C VAL A 375 20.78 -0.55 -7.79
N VAL A 376 19.95 -1.60 -7.88
CA VAL A 376 20.20 -2.87 -7.18
C VAL A 376 20.39 -4.00 -8.18
N TRP A 377 21.39 -4.83 -7.95
CA TRP A 377 21.62 -6.04 -8.71
C TRP A 377 20.46 -7.03 -8.51
N LEU A 378 20.01 -7.64 -9.60
CA LEU A 378 19.04 -8.72 -9.61
C LEU A 378 19.72 -10.02 -10.03
N ASP A 379 19.08 -11.15 -9.73
CA ASP A 379 19.56 -12.42 -10.25
C ASP A 379 19.41 -12.48 -11.77
N GLY A 380 20.51 -12.86 -12.42
CA GLY A 380 20.52 -13.36 -13.77
C GLY A 380 21.52 -12.71 -14.72
N VAL A 381 21.81 -13.45 -15.78
CA VAL A 381 22.69 -13.06 -16.87
C VAL A 381 21.90 -13.05 -18.18
N TYR A 382 21.92 -11.93 -18.89
CA TYR A 382 21.26 -11.75 -20.16
C TYR A 382 21.83 -12.69 -21.22
N VAL A 383 20.97 -13.47 -21.88
CA VAL A 383 21.39 -14.48 -22.88
C VAL A 383 20.85 -14.26 -24.28
N ALA A 384 19.66 -13.66 -24.41
CA ALA A 384 19.02 -13.35 -25.69
C ALA A 384 17.87 -12.35 -25.47
N THR A 385 17.25 -11.85 -26.54
CA THR A 385 16.14 -10.88 -26.50
C THR A 385 15.13 -11.20 -25.39
N SER A 386 15.13 -10.35 -24.35
CA SER A 386 14.25 -10.46 -23.16
C SER A 386 14.32 -11.79 -22.40
N THR A 387 15.42 -12.53 -22.54
CA THR A 387 15.67 -13.81 -21.87
C THR A 387 16.91 -13.71 -21.00
N VAL A 388 16.79 -14.18 -19.76
CA VAL A 388 17.86 -14.15 -18.76
C VAL A 388 18.03 -15.54 -18.20
N ASN A 389 19.27 -15.98 -18.04
CA ASN A 389 19.59 -17.16 -17.27
C ASN A 389 19.63 -16.80 -15.79
N ILE A 390 18.77 -17.41 -14.99
CA ILE A 390 18.53 -17.08 -13.57
C ILE A 390 18.84 -18.31 -12.71
N THR A 391 19.33 -18.09 -11.49
CA THR A 391 19.63 -19.16 -10.54
C THR A 391 18.50 -19.42 -9.53
N ASP A 392 17.68 -18.41 -9.25
CA ASP A 392 16.42 -18.51 -8.53
C ASP A 392 15.37 -19.30 -9.35
N ASP A 393 15.15 -20.55 -8.94
CA ASP A 393 14.25 -21.52 -9.59
C ASP A 393 12.77 -21.16 -9.46
N THR A 394 12.43 -20.14 -8.67
CA THR A 394 11.06 -19.62 -8.56
C THR A 394 10.75 -18.58 -9.64
N LEU A 395 11.73 -18.19 -10.46
CA LEU A 395 11.61 -17.19 -11.52
C LEU A 395 11.78 -17.84 -12.89
N ASN A 396 11.15 -17.23 -13.90
CA ASN A 396 11.28 -17.67 -15.30
C ASN A 396 12.10 -16.74 -16.18
N GLY A 397 12.61 -15.64 -15.63
CA GLY A 397 13.46 -14.68 -16.34
C GLY A 397 12.79 -13.84 -17.41
N VAL A 398 11.46 -13.88 -17.51
CA VAL A 398 10.70 -13.15 -18.54
C VAL A 398 9.58 -12.31 -17.93
N ASN A 399 8.68 -12.91 -17.14
CA ASN A 399 7.38 -12.31 -16.83
C ASN A 399 7.42 -11.15 -15.81
N GLY A 400 8.42 -11.12 -14.92
CA GLY A 400 8.55 -10.06 -13.92
C GLY A 400 9.47 -8.92 -14.30
N TYR A 401 10.31 -9.14 -15.32
CA TYR A 401 11.32 -8.18 -15.69
C TYR A 401 10.73 -7.19 -16.69
N ASN A 402 10.33 -6.03 -16.19
CA ASN A 402 9.82 -4.93 -17.02
C ASN A 402 10.99 -4.27 -17.77
N TRP A 403 11.48 -4.92 -18.83
CA TRP A 403 12.62 -4.46 -19.61
C TRP A 403 12.43 -3.02 -20.10
N GLU A 404 13.49 -2.24 -20.07
CA GLU A 404 13.49 -0.94 -20.73
C GLU A 404 13.48 -1.13 -22.26
N ALA A 405 12.48 -0.55 -22.93
CA ALA A 405 12.38 -0.58 -24.37
C ALA A 405 13.43 0.36 -24.98
N GLY A 406 14.44 -0.22 -25.62
CA GLY A 406 15.57 0.53 -26.16
C GLY A 406 16.55 0.93 -25.05
N SER A 407 17.74 0.35 -25.07
CA SER A 407 18.85 0.84 -24.26
C SER A 407 19.01 2.35 -24.49
N TYR A 408 19.17 3.12 -23.41
CA TYR A 408 19.41 4.58 -23.43
C TYR A 408 20.63 5.00 -24.31
N TRP A 409 21.42 4.05 -24.80
CA TRP A 409 22.64 4.24 -25.58
C TRP A 409 22.59 3.69 -27.01
N GLY A 410 21.43 3.22 -27.49
CA GLY A 410 21.31 2.66 -28.85
C GLY A 410 22.00 1.30 -29.07
N TYR A 411 22.65 0.74 -28.05
CA TYR A 411 23.22 -0.61 -28.06
C TYR A 411 22.39 -1.51 -27.16
N GLY A 412 21.62 -2.42 -27.77
CA GLY A 412 20.88 -3.43 -27.04
C GLY A 412 21.79 -4.20 -26.06
N PRO A 413 21.20 -4.78 -25.00
CA PRO A 413 21.96 -5.60 -24.04
C PRO A 413 22.79 -6.66 -24.78
N THR A 414 24.04 -6.82 -24.34
CA THR A 414 24.96 -7.81 -24.90
C THR A 414 24.86 -9.11 -24.10
N VAL A 415 24.87 -10.24 -24.80
CA VAL A 415 24.91 -11.57 -24.17
C VAL A 415 26.06 -11.63 -23.15
N GLY A 416 25.77 -12.13 -21.94
CA GLY A 416 26.72 -12.21 -20.83
C GLY A 416 26.69 -11.01 -19.87
N GLN A 417 25.85 -10.02 -20.11
CA GLN A 417 25.65 -8.91 -19.16
C GLN A 417 24.74 -9.29 -17.99
N CYS A 418 25.02 -8.79 -16.80
CA CYS A 418 24.22 -8.99 -15.59
C CYS A 418 23.13 -7.92 -15.49
N ILE A 419 22.06 -8.22 -14.76
CA ILE A 419 20.87 -7.38 -14.75
C ILE A 419 20.64 -6.65 -13.42
N TYR A 420 20.04 -5.47 -13.50
CA TYR A 420 19.77 -4.63 -12.33
C TYR A 420 18.46 -3.85 -12.49
N LEU A 421 17.90 -3.42 -11.35
CA LEU A 421 16.67 -2.63 -11.29
C LEU A 421 16.98 -1.13 -11.15
N VAL A 422 16.33 -0.32 -11.99
CA VAL A 422 16.41 1.15 -11.94
C VAL A 422 15.39 1.71 -10.94
N THR A 423 15.80 2.70 -10.13
CA THR A 423 15.05 3.16 -8.95
C THR A 423 14.52 4.59 -9.03
N ASN A 424 14.81 5.39 -10.07
CA ASN A 424 14.41 6.80 -10.09
C ASN A 424 13.93 7.38 -11.46
N THR A 425 14.75 7.38 -12.52
CA THR A 425 14.33 7.81 -13.86
C THR A 425 14.09 6.54 -14.67
N ASN A 426 12.84 6.27 -15.03
CA ASN A 426 12.37 4.96 -15.53
C ASN A 426 12.31 3.90 -14.42
N GLU A 427 11.73 4.28 -13.27
CA GLU A 427 11.51 3.40 -12.13
C GLU A 427 10.91 2.06 -12.55
N GLY A 428 11.47 0.99 -11.99
CA GLY A 428 10.96 -0.35 -12.25
C GLY A 428 11.38 -0.99 -13.53
N ARG A 429 12.26 -0.33 -14.29
CA ARG A 429 12.83 -0.93 -15.48
C ARG A 429 14.05 -1.77 -15.13
N VAL A 430 14.13 -2.91 -15.81
CA VAL A 430 15.28 -3.80 -15.74
C VAL A 430 16.21 -3.47 -16.90
N ARG A 431 17.50 -3.34 -16.58
CA ARG A 431 18.58 -3.11 -17.54
C ARG A 431 19.64 -4.19 -17.40
N ALA A 432 20.46 -4.37 -18.43
CA ALA A 432 21.65 -5.21 -18.38
C ALA A 432 22.92 -4.35 -18.49
N TYR A 433 23.98 -4.75 -17.80
CA TYR A 433 25.30 -4.12 -17.87
C TYR A 433 26.43 -5.12 -17.57
N ALA A 434 27.67 -4.71 -17.78
CA ALA A 434 28.83 -5.56 -17.50
C ALA A 434 28.83 -6.06 -16.04
N CYS A 435 28.91 -7.37 -15.83
CA CYS A 435 28.83 -8.00 -14.51
C CYS A 435 29.93 -7.55 -13.53
N ASN A 436 31.10 -7.17 -14.05
CA ASN A 436 32.23 -6.70 -13.27
C ASN A 436 32.17 -5.20 -12.95
N ALA A 437 31.15 -4.48 -13.43
CA ALA A 437 31.02 -3.05 -13.21
C ALA A 437 30.75 -2.76 -11.73
N THR A 438 31.47 -1.78 -11.19
CA THR A 438 31.28 -1.23 -9.84
C THR A 438 30.56 0.12 -9.92
N THR A 439 30.95 0.92 -10.91
CA THR A 439 30.25 2.12 -11.38
C THR A 439 30.29 2.16 -12.90
N VAL A 440 29.29 2.78 -13.52
CA VAL A 440 29.17 2.77 -14.99
C VAL A 440 29.55 4.11 -15.60
N THR A 441 29.46 5.20 -14.84
CA THR A 441 29.98 6.51 -15.24
C THR A 441 30.11 7.36 -13.98
N SER A 442 31.21 8.10 -13.83
CA SER A 442 31.47 8.94 -12.65
C SER A 442 30.26 9.84 -12.33
N GLY A 443 29.59 9.58 -11.20
CA GLY A 443 28.44 10.35 -10.72
C GLY A 443 27.07 10.04 -11.35
N VAL A 444 26.97 9.13 -12.32
CA VAL A 444 25.68 8.83 -12.98
C VAL A 444 24.93 7.72 -12.26
N PHE A 445 25.53 6.54 -12.06
CA PHE A 445 24.84 5.51 -11.28
C PHE A 445 25.75 4.60 -10.46
N CYS A 446 25.25 4.26 -9.27
CA CYS A 446 25.87 3.37 -8.28
C CYS A 446 25.07 2.07 -8.19
N LEU A 447 25.75 0.93 -8.31
CA LEU A 447 25.16 -0.38 -8.03
C LEU A 447 25.22 -0.62 -6.53
N GLY A 448 24.23 -0.11 -5.79
CA GLY A 448 24.26 0.08 -4.34
C GLY A 448 23.93 -1.17 -3.52
N GLY A 449 23.51 -2.27 -4.13
CA GLY A 449 23.15 -3.47 -3.38
C GLY A 449 22.64 -4.61 -4.24
N ALA A 450 21.97 -5.56 -3.59
CA ALA A 450 21.44 -6.77 -4.18
C ALA A 450 20.05 -7.09 -3.65
N ALA A 451 19.20 -7.64 -4.51
CA ALA A 451 18.00 -8.32 -4.06
C ALA A 451 18.31 -9.80 -3.79
N CYS A 452 17.97 -10.26 -2.60
CA CYS A 452 18.33 -11.58 -2.10
C CYS A 452 17.09 -12.43 -1.77
N LEU A 453 17.16 -13.72 -2.09
CA LEU A 453 16.17 -14.73 -1.74
C LEU A 453 16.52 -15.35 -0.39
N THR A 454 15.74 -15.12 0.66
CA THR A 454 15.97 -15.75 1.97
C THR A 454 14.99 -16.89 2.21
N GLN A 455 15.43 -17.89 2.98
CA GLN A 455 14.52 -18.94 3.42
C GLN A 455 13.53 -18.37 4.43
N PRO A 456 12.23 -18.65 4.27
CA PRO A 456 11.29 -18.39 5.32
C PRO A 456 11.53 -19.30 6.54
N VAL A 457 11.16 -18.80 7.71
CA VAL A 457 11.05 -19.62 8.92
C VAL A 457 9.69 -20.29 8.92
N TYR A 458 9.69 -21.62 8.87
CA TYR A 458 8.51 -22.44 9.08
C TYR A 458 8.36 -22.72 10.58
N GLN A 459 7.19 -22.41 11.13
CA GLN A 459 6.80 -22.89 12.46
C GLN A 459 5.71 -23.93 12.26
N PHE A 460 5.96 -25.16 12.72
CA PHE A 460 5.02 -26.27 12.65
C PHE A 460 4.33 -26.47 14.00
#